data_AF-A0A971LS59-F1
#
_entry.id   AF-A0A971LS59-F1
#
_cell.length_a   1.000
_cell.length_b   1.000
_cell.length_c   1.000
_cell.angle_alpha   90.00
_cell.angle_beta   90.00
_cell.angle_gamma   90.00
#
_symmetry.space_group_name_H-M   'P 1'
#
loop_
_entity.id
_entity.type
_entity.pdbx_description
1 polymer ?
#
loop_
_entity_poly.entity_id
_entity_poly.type
_entity_poly.pdbx_seq_one_letter_code
_entity_poly.pdbx_strand_id
1 'polypeptide(L)'
;MNIAFKLVSALTKVFHEQEPPDYPAHCQASLLRGEVFSLQAACCLMEDLPGNLPLLNLQVSCTLPVTVRQVFGVPVRFPRYLDSDDNYLDSPGHIYPDLLRNVHHSGQVRLYPKQWDAFWLDVEPLPDSPAGAHELVVALSDQEGTTLARQAITLQLVDRELPRQKLVHTRWLHADSLAMHYQVPVLSIEHNRILRNYIALAAKRGVNMILTPIHTPPLDTQVGGERLTAQLVDVFVTPMGYSFKFTKLRDFIAMCRHEGIRYFEMAHLFTQWGGLHAPKIMGIRDGSYTQIFGWQTDALDPEYLKFLGAYLPALTKELAYLDVLDRCYFHVTDEPGKKDCAHYRKLLRVVRELLPNAKIIDAMSDPECYSQEDGLIPVPANDSLERFEGMELPERWTYYCLGQHRQVSNTFIAMPAPRTRILGVQLYLYRMTGFLQWGYNYYFSQYSLHPIDPYLNTDCSGFGPAGDAFQVYPGEGGQPEESLRLMLFLHAMQDLRALELLEQLSSREEVVALIQQGLDRPITMKDYPREEAWLLCLRQRVNQRISQLAS
;
A
#
# COMPACT_ATOMS: atom_id res chain seq x y z
N MET A 1 5.87 -32.12 25.44
CA MET A 1 5.30 -31.91 24.09
C MET A 1 6.43 -31.77 23.09
N ASN A 2 6.32 -32.35 21.90
CA ASN A 2 7.32 -32.22 20.84
C ASN A 2 6.95 -31.10 19.85
N ILE A 3 7.68 -29.99 19.87
CA ILE A 3 7.40 -28.80 19.07
C ILE A 3 8.61 -28.51 18.18
N ALA A 4 8.41 -28.58 16.86
CA ALA A 4 9.37 -28.02 15.91
C ALA A 4 9.25 -26.49 15.93
N PHE A 5 10.37 -25.79 16.00
CA PHE A 5 10.36 -24.33 16.17
C PHE A 5 11.53 -23.66 15.45
N LYS A 6 11.22 -22.67 14.61
CA LYS A 6 12.18 -21.99 13.73
C LYS A 6 11.95 -20.49 13.74
N LEU A 7 13.03 -19.72 13.67
CA LEU A 7 12.97 -18.33 13.21
C LEU A 7 13.18 -18.33 11.71
N VAL A 8 12.32 -17.62 11.00
CA VAL A 8 12.31 -17.59 9.53
C VAL A 8 12.22 -16.13 9.05
N SER A 9 12.63 -15.88 7.82
CA SER A 9 12.66 -14.53 7.29
C SER A 9 11.23 -13.97 7.14
N ALA A 10 11.08 -12.65 7.12
CA ALA A 10 9.83 -12.00 6.74
C ALA A 10 9.40 -12.30 5.28
N LEU A 11 10.32 -12.81 4.44
CA LEU A 11 10.07 -13.17 3.05
C LEU A 11 9.54 -14.60 2.88
N THR A 12 9.59 -15.41 3.93
CA THR A 12 9.03 -16.75 3.91
C THR A 12 7.52 -16.70 4.17
N LYS A 13 6.69 -17.21 3.25
CA LYS A 13 5.26 -17.43 3.53
C LYS A 13 5.08 -18.82 4.13
N VAL A 14 4.76 -18.88 5.42
CA VAL A 14 4.63 -20.13 6.19
C VAL A 14 3.26 -20.75 5.92
N PHE A 15 3.22 -21.80 5.11
CA PHE A 15 2.02 -22.61 4.88
C PHE A 15 1.88 -23.67 5.97
N HIS A 16 0.65 -24.05 6.31
CA HIS A 16 0.38 -25.03 7.37
C HIS A 16 0.97 -26.41 7.07
N GLU A 17 1.01 -26.79 5.79
CA GLU A 17 1.38 -28.12 5.32
C GLU A 17 2.88 -28.27 5.01
N GLN A 18 3.64 -27.18 5.02
CA GLN A 18 5.03 -27.16 4.58
C GLN A 18 5.95 -26.66 5.70
N GLU A 19 6.98 -27.46 6.02
CA GLU A 19 8.04 -27.01 6.91
C GLU A 19 8.79 -25.81 6.30
N PRO A 20 8.85 -24.67 6.99
CA PRO A 20 9.56 -23.51 6.47
C PRO A 20 11.08 -23.68 6.60
N PRO A 21 11.85 -23.00 5.74
CA PRO A 21 13.30 -22.92 5.89
C PRO A 21 13.67 -22.15 7.17
N ASP A 22 14.87 -22.37 7.69
CA ASP A 22 15.44 -21.53 8.74
C ASP A 22 15.85 -20.17 8.20
N TYR A 23 15.94 -19.16 9.08
CA TYR A 23 16.49 -17.86 8.74
C TYR A 23 17.88 -18.02 8.10
N PRO A 24 18.17 -17.38 6.94
CA PRO A 24 19.44 -17.60 6.23
C PRO A 24 20.67 -17.27 7.08
N ALA A 25 21.42 -18.29 7.50
CA ALA A 25 22.54 -18.15 8.43
C ALA A 25 23.69 -17.25 7.93
N HIS A 26 23.79 -17.06 6.62
CA HIS A 26 24.82 -16.23 5.99
C HIS A 26 24.40 -14.77 5.81
N CYS A 27 23.11 -14.43 6.04
CA CYS A 27 22.65 -13.05 6.01
C CYS A 27 22.45 -12.53 7.44
N GLN A 28 23.28 -11.57 7.87
CA GLN A 28 23.18 -10.98 9.22
C GLN A 28 21.92 -10.11 9.35
N ALA A 29 21.09 -10.38 10.37
CA ALA A 29 19.96 -9.53 10.70
C ALA A 29 20.44 -8.16 11.22
N SER A 30 20.10 -7.10 10.50
CA SER A 30 20.50 -5.73 10.85
C SER A 30 19.43 -4.72 10.43
N LEU A 31 19.39 -3.60 11.15
CA LEU A 31 18.44 -2.52 10.95
C LEU A 31 19.06 -1.16 11.30
N LEU A 32 18.49 -0.09 10.74
CA LEU A 32 18.79 1.29 11.09
C LEU A 32 17.82 1.81 12.16
N ARG A 33 18.13 2.94 12.79
CA ARG A 33 17.17 3.66 13.66
C ARG A 33 15.99 4.16 12.82
N GLY A 34 14.78 4.08 13.37
CA GLY A 34 13.56 4.49 12.67
C GLY A 34 13.10 3.53 11.55
N GLU A 35 13.67 2.32 11.51
CA GLU A 35 13.27 1.21 10.64
C GLU A 35 12.44 0.18 11.42
N VAL A 36 11.52 -0.50 10.75
CA VAL A 36 10.87 -1.71 11.26
C VAL A 36 11.58 -2.93 10.68
N PHE A 37 12.23 -3.73 11.53
CA PHE A 37 12.74 -5.03 11.12
C PHE A 37 11.70 -6.11 11.43
N SER A 38 11.43 -6.99 10.47
CA SER A 38 10.47 -8.08 10.69
C SER A 38 11.06 -9.45 10.41
N LEU A 39 10.56 -10.43 11.14
CA LEU A 39 10.82 -11.86 10.97
C LEU A 39 9.61 -12.65 11.48
N GLN A 40 9.63 -13.97 11.33
CA GLN A 40 8.58 -14.84 11.85
C GLN A 40 9.14 -15.91 12.77
N ALA A 41 8.40 -16.25 13.81
CA ALA A 41 8.61 -17.45 14.60
C ALA A 41 7.59 -18.50 14.16
N ALA A 42 8.05 -19.55 13.49
CA ALA A 42 7.22 -20.64 12.97
C ALA A 42 7.30 -21.86 13.89
N CYS A 43 6.17 -22.41 14.29
CA CYS A 43 6.08 -23.56 15.17
C CYS A 43 5.12 -24.63 14.64
N CYS A 44 5.40 -25.88 14.92
CA CYS A 44 4.53 -27.01 14.61
C CYS A 44 4.55 -28.01 15.76
N LEU A 45 3.37 -28.40 16.24
CA LEU A 45 3.23 -29.51 17.18
C LEU A 45 3.39 -30.83 16.40
N MET A 46 4.51 -31.52 16.58
CA MET A 46 4.88 -32.68 15.76
C MET A 46 4.12 -33.96 16.14
N GLU A 47 3.49 -33.97 17.30
CA GLU A 47 2.77 -35.11 17.85
C GLU A 47 1.25 -34.89 17.78
N ASP A 48 0.53 -36.00 17.72
CA ASP A 48 -0.93 -36.00 17.85
C ASP A 48 -1.29 -36.21 19.32
N LEU A 49 -1.86 -35.19 19.96
CA LEU A 49 -2.19 -35.21 21.39
C LEU A 49 -3.68 -35.54 21.57
N PRO A 50 -4.03 -36.57 22.36
CA PRO A 50 -5.42 -36.84 22.69
C PRO A 50 -5.98 -35.75 23.62
N GLY A 51 -7.22 -35.30 23.36
CA GLY A 51 -7.92 -34.34 24.21
C GLY A 51 -7.92 -32.91 23.65
N ASN A 52 -7.84 -31.92 24.54
CA ASN A 52 -7.87 -30.51 24.14
C ASN A 52 -6.55 -30.09 23.49
N LEU A 53 -6.63 -29.26 22.45
CA LEU A 53 -5.47 -28.63 21.83
C LEU A 53 -4.64 -27.87 22.88
N PRO A 54 -3.29 -28.04 22.90
CA PRO A 54 -2.45 -27.42 23.90
C PRO A 54 -2.50 -25.90 23.80
N LEU A 55 -2.58 -25.26 24.97
CA LEU A 55 -2.50 -23.81 25.13
C LEU A 55 -1.13 -23.48 25.72
N LEU A 56 -0.32 -22.72 24.99
CA LEU A 56 1.04 -22.35 25.36
C LEU A 56 1.16 -20.85 25.56
N ASN A 57 2.17 -20.43 26.31
CA ASN A 57 2.51 -19.03 26.49
C ASN A 57 3.64 -18.67 25.51
N LEU A 58 3.38 -17.71 24.63
CA LEU A 58 4.38 -17.13 23.74
C LEU A 58 5.11 -16.01 24.48
N GLN A 59 6.41 -16.19 24.66
CA GLN A 59 7.28 -15.21 25.31
C GLN A 59 8.28 -14.66 24.30
N VAL A 60 8.36 -13.33 24.23
CA VAL A 60 9.32 -12.62 23.39
C VAL A 60 10.14 -11.70 24.28
N SER A 61 11.46 -11.84 24.21
CA SER A 61 12.41 -11.01 24.96
C SER A 61 13.39 -10.35 23.99
N CYS A 62 13.46 -9.03 24.05
CA CYS A 62 14.46 -8.24 23.35
C CYS A 62 14.61 -6.91 24.10
N THR A 63 15.79 -6.29 24.02
CA THR A 63 16.01 -4.93 24.54
C THR A 63 15.39 -3.86 23.64
N LEU A 64 15.01 -4.21 22.42
CA LEU A 64 14.24 -3.36 21.51
C LEU A 64 12.75 -3.70 21.61
N PRO A 65 11.83 -2.73 21.44
CA PRO A 65 10.40 -3.01 21.40
C PRO A 65 10.04 -4.03 20.30
N VAL A 66 9.21 -5.01 20.65
CA VAL A 66 8.72 -6.03 19.72
C VAL A 66 7.20 -6.08 19.74
N THR A 67 6.58 -5.95 18.57
CA THR A 67 5.15 -6.21 18.37
C THR A 67 4.96 -7.61 17.79
N VAL A 68 4.05 -8.39 18.39
CA VAL A 68 3.79 -9.78 18.01
C VAL A 68 2.38 -9.92 17.47
N ARG A 69 2.25 -10.47 16.27
CA ARG A 69 0.97 -10.76 15.61
C ARG A 69 0.97 -12.21 15.13
N GLN A 70 -0.15 -12.90 15.25
CA GLN A 70 -0.31 -14.21 14.63
C GLN A 70 -0.62 -14.03 13.15
N VAL A 71 -0.02 -14.90 12.33
CA VAL A 71 -0.26 -14.98 10.89
C VAL A 71 -1.42 -15.95 10.66
N PHE A 72 -2.52 -15.44 10.10
CA PHE A 72 -3.69 -16.23 9.76
C PHE A 72 -3.70 -16.55 8.26
N GLY A 73 -4.07 -17.80 7.96
CA GLY A 73 -4.41 -18.24 6.62
C GLY A 73 -5.73 -17.60 6.16
N VAL A 74 -5.78 -17.14 4.91
CA VAL A 74 -6.99 -16.59 4.27
C VAL A 74 -7.35 -17.41 3.02
N PRO A 75 -8.64 -17.54 2.69
CA PRO A 75 -9.07 -18.25 1.50
C PRO A 75 -8.72 -17.48 0.22
N VAL A 76 -8.15 -18.18 -0.76
CA VAL A 76 -7.73 -17.65 -2.06
C VAL A 76 -8.28 -18.52 -3.18
N ARG A 77 -9.42 -18.11 -3.72
CA ARG A 77 -10.07 -18.78 -4.85
C ARG A 77 -9.38 -18.48 -6.18
N PHE A 78 -8.95 -17.23 -6.38
CA PHE A 78 -8.28 -16.80 -7.61
C PHE A 78 -6.84 -16.34 -7.33
N PRO A 79 -5.86 -17.27 -7.30
CA PRO A 79 -4.47 -16.94 -6.94
C PRO A 79 -3.72 -16.18 -8.05
N ARG A 80 -4.00 -16.49 -9.32
CA ARG A 80 -3.32 -15.93 -10.50
C ARG A 80 -4.10 -16.16 -11.79
N TYR A 81 -3.82 -15.37 -12.82
CA TYR A 81 -4.30 -15.62 -14.18
C TYR A 81 -3.63 -16.87 -14.78
N LEU A 82 -4.27 -17.44 -15.81
CA LEU A 82 -3.77 -18.65 -16.47
C LEU A 82 -2.45 -18.44 -17.23
N ASP A 83 -2.21 -17.23 -17.74
CA ASP A 83 -0.99 -16.88 -18.48
C ASP A 83 0.07 -16.18 -17.61
N SER A 84 -0.11 -16.19 -16.28
CA SER A 84 0.94 -15.80 -15.31
C SER A 84 2.21 -16.63 -15.50
N ASP A 85 3.34 -16.04 -15.10
CA ASP A 85 4.62 -16.75 -15.03
C ASP A 85 4.66 -17.82 -13.91
N ASP A 86 5.81 -18.47 -13.79
CA ASP A 86 6.08 -19.55 -12.83
C ASP A 86 6.41 -19.05 -11.41
N ASN A 87 6.61 -17.75 -11.20
CA ASN A 87 6.99 -17.16 -9.92
C ASN A 87 5.76 -16.84 -9.05
N TYR A 88 5.02 -17.90 -8.73
CA TYR A 88 3.83 -17.92 -7.88
C TYR A 88 3.89 -19.09 -6.92
N LEU A 89 3.38 -18.89 -5.71
CA LEU A 89 3.19 -19.93 -4.72
C LEU A 89 1.90 -20.69 -5.05
N ASP A 90 1.89 -21.96 -4.71
CA ASP A 90 0.73 -22.82 -4.83
C ASP A 90 0.42 -23.44 -3.46
N SER A 91 -0.86 -23.46 -3.10
CA SER A 91 -1.37 -24.00 -1.84
C SER A 91 -2.42 -25.05 -2.16
N PRO A 92 -2.20 -26.33 -1.83
CA PRO A 92 -3.17 -27.40 -2.12
C PRO A 92 -4.58 -27.13 -1.55
N GLY A 93 -4.65 -26.43 -0.41
CA GLY A 93 -5.90 -26.09 0.26
C GLY A 93 -6.50 -24.74 -0.13
N HIS A 94 -5.87 -23.99 -1.03
CA HIS A 94 -6.26 -22.61 -1.36
C HIS A 94 -6.29 -21.66 -0.15
N ILE A 95 -5.54 -21.99 0.91
CA ILE A 95 -5.34 -21.13 2.09
C ILE A 95 -3.92 -20.59 2.06
N TYR A 96 -3.77 -19.28 2.19
CA TYR A 96 -2.47 -18.61 2.12
C TYR A 96 -2.26 -17.74 3.36
N PRO A 97 -1.06 -17.72 3.96
CA PRO A 97 -0.76 -16.82 5.06
C PRO A 97 -0.79 -15.37 4.56
N ASP A 98 -1.60 -14.51 5.19
CA ASP A 98 -1.64 -13.09 4.83
C ASP A 98 -2.10 -12.18 5.97
N LEU A 99 -3.18 -12.52 6.67
CA LEU A 99 -3.77 -11.66 7.71
C LEU A 99 -2.88 -11.64 8.96
N LEU A 100 -2.55 -10.45 9.45
CA LEU A 100 -1.83 -10.24 10.71
C LEU A 100 -2.78 -9.74 11.79
N ARG A 101 -2.95 -10.54 12.83
CA ARG A 101 -3.82 -10.21 13.97
C ARG A 101 -3.02 -10.19 15.26
N ASN A 102 -3.26 -9.19 16.11
CA ASN A 102 -2.60 -9.10 17.41
C ASN A 102 -2.83 -10.37 18.22
N VAL A 103 -1.77 -10.90 18.82
CA VAL A 103 -1.91 -11.97 19.81
C VAL A 103 -2.71 -11.43 21.00
N HIS A 104 -3.60 -12.26 21.55
CA HIS A 104 -4.38 -11.88 22.72
C HIS A 104 -3.46 -11.41 23.86
N HIS A 105 -3.90 -10.43 24.66
CA HIS A 105 -3.07 -9.81 25.70
C HIS A 105 -2.55 -10.79 26.77
N SER A 106 -3.16 -11.97 26.89
CA SER A 106 -2.65 -13.05 27.76
C SER A 106 -1.36 -13.71 27.24
N GLY A 107 -0.97 -13.46 25.99
CA GLY A 107 0.16 -14.14 25.34
C GLY A 107 -0.08 -15.63 25.07
N GLN A 108 -1.31 -16.10 25.28
CA GLN A 108 -1.66 -17.51 25.10
C GLN A 108 -1.98 -17.82 23.65
N VAL A 109 -1.35 -18.87 23.13
CA VAL A 109 -1.49 -19.33 21.75
C VAL A 109 -1.83 -20.82 21.74
N ARG A 110 -2.63 -21.24 20.77
CA ARG A 110 -3.04 -22.64 20.61
C ARG A 110 -2.25 -23.24 19.46
N LEU A 111 -1.68 -24.43 19.68
CA LEU A 111 -1.00 -25.16 18.61
C LEU A 111 -1.89 -26.28 18.08
N TYR A 112 -1.82 -26.47 16.76
CA TYR A 112 -2.52 -27.53 16.05
C TYR A 112 -1.54 -28.66 15.69
N PRO A 113 -1.89 -29.93 15.94
CA PRO A 113 -1.07 -31.07 15.53
C PRO A 113 -0.76 -31.03 14.04
N LYS A 114 0.52 -31.17 13.69
CA LYS A 114 1.03 -31.29 12.32
C LYS A 114 0.67 -30.11 11.40
N GLN A 115 0.45 -28.93 11.97
CA GLN A 115 0.26 -27.69 11.24
C GLN A 115 1.31 -26.67 11.66
N TRP A 116 1.95 -26.06 10.67
CA TRP A 116 2.84 -24.93 10.89
C TRP A 116 2.04 -23.66 11.11
N ASP A 117 2.19 -23.06 12.29
CA ASP A 117 1.69 -21.73 12.61
C ASP A 117 2.85 -20.75 12.68
N ALA A 118 2.58 -19.47 12.40
CA ALA A 118 3.60 -18.42 12.44
C ALA A 118 3.15 -17.21 13.26
N PHE A 119 4.12 -16.61 13.96
CA PHE A 119 3.99 -15.34 14.64
C PHE A 119 4.92 -14.33 13.98
N TRP A 120 4.34 -13.28 13.42
CA TRP A 120 5.06 -12.15 12.85
C TRP A 120 5.55 -11.22 13.97
N LEU A 121 6.85 -10.92 13.92
CA LEU A 121 7.56 -10.11 14.90
C LEU A 121 8.05 -8.84 14.22
N ASP A 122 7.55 -7.67 14.65
CA ASP A 122 8.08 -6.36 14.26
C ASP A 122 8.95 -5.82 15.38
N VAL A 123 10.23 -5.58 15.09
CA VAL A 123 11.18 -4.92 15.99
C VAL A 123 11.33 -3.47 15.57
N GLU A 124 10.95 -2.55 16.46
CA GLU A 124 10.89 -1.10 16.19
C GLU A 124 11.76 -0.36 17.22
N PRO A 125 13.02 0.00 16.89
CA PRO A 125 13.89 0.74 17.79
C PRO A 125 13.31 2.10 18.18
N LEU A 126 13.34 2.41 19.48
CA LEU A 126 13.09 3.77 19.96
C LEU A 126 14.25 4.70 19.56
N PRO A 127 14.02 6.02 19.45
CA PRO A 127 15.06 6.98 19.05
C PRO A 127 16.36 6.86 19.86
N ASP A 128 16.28 6.54 21.15
CA ASP A 128 17.37 6.43 22.12
C ASP A 128 17.91 5.01 22.31
N SER A 129 17.43 4.02 21.54
CA SER A 129 17.91 2.63 21.64
C SER A 129 19.44 2.55 21.45
N PRO A 130 20.21 1.87 22.30
CA PRO A 130 21.66 1.84 22.16
C PRO A 130 22.04 1.07 20.89
N ALA A 131 22.92 1.61 20.04
CA ALA A 131 23.41 0.88 18.88
C ALA A 131 24.23 -0.35 19.32
N GLY A 132 24.26 -1.39 18.49
CA GLY A 132 24.96 -2.63 18.81
C GLY A 132 24.14 -3.89 18.59
N ALA A 133 24.60 -4.97 19.20
CA ALA A 133 23.94 -6.27 19.14
C ALA A 133 22.81 -6.36 20.18
N HIS A 134 21.63 -6.78 19.72
CA HIS A 134 20.47 -7.06 20.55
C HIS A 134 20.03 -8.49 20.32
N GLU A 135 19.96 -9.30 21.37
CA GLU A 135 19.42 -10.66 21.27
C GLU A 135 17.89 -10.58 21.27
N LEU A 136 17.26 -11.17 20.25
CA LEU A 136 15.83 -11.45 20.22
C LEU A 136 15.64 -12.93 20.52
N VAL A 137 14.93 -13.23 21.60
CA VAL A 137 14.61 -14.58 22.03
C VAL A 137 13.10 -14.78 21.95
N VAL A 138 12.69 -15.88 21.34
CA VAL A 138 11.29 -16.32 21.31
C VAL A 138 11.22 -17.69 21.97
N ALA A 139 10.26 -17.87 22.87
CA ALA A 139 10.05 -19.12 23.57
C ALA A 139 8.56 -19.46 23.66
N LEU A 140 8.27 -20.76 23.60
CA LEU A 140 6.96 -21.32 23.93
C LEU A 140 7.09 -22.10 25.23
N SER A 141 6.25 -21.77 26.21
CA SER A 141 6.18 -22.50 27.48
C SER A 141 4.78 -23.06 27.72
N ASP A 142 4.69 -24.13 28.49
CA ASP A 142 3.39 -24.60 28.99
C ASP A 142 2.80 -23.65 30.05
N GLN A 143 1.63 -24.01 30.58
CA GLN A 143 0.96 -23.22 31.62
C GLN A 143 1.67 -23.29 32.98
N GLU A 144 2.58 -24.24 33.18
CA GLU A 144 3.40 -24.37 34.39
C GLU A 144 4.71 -23.57 34.29
N GLY A 145 5.01 -23.00 33.11
CA GLY A 145 6.20 -22.19 32.84
C GLY A 145 7.38 -22.99 32.30
N THR A 146 7.23 -24.29 32.04
CA THR A 146 8.30 -25.10 31.44
C THR A 146 8.48 -24.69 29.98
N THR A 147 9.71 -24.28 29.61
CA THR A 147 10.03 -23.95 28.21
C THR A 147 10.05 -25.22 27.37
N LEU A 148 9.20 -25.27 26.35
CA LEU A 148 9.06 -26.42 25.44
C LEU A 148 9.86 -26.23 24.15
N ALA A 149 9.97 -24.98 23.69
CA ALA A 149 10.76 -24.62 22.52
C ALA A 149 11.33 -23.21 22.69
N ARG A 150 12.54 -22.97 22.18
CA ARG A 150 13.22 -21.68 22.24
C ARG A 150 14.08 -21.48 20.99
N GLN A 151 14.02 -20.28 20.43
CA GLN A 151 14.92 -19.83 19.37
C GLN A 151 15.44 -18.42 19.67
N ALA A 152 16.61 -18.09 19.13
CA ALA A 152 17.20 -16.77 19.30
C ALA A 152 17.90 -16.31 18.01
N ILE A 153 17.91 -15.00 17.78
CA ILE A 153 18.67 -14.35 16.72
C ILE A 153 19.26 -13.04 17.24
N THR A 154 20.46 -12.68 16.80
CA THR A 154 21.08 -11.40 17.12
C THR A 154 20.75 -10.37 16.03
N LEU A 155 20.16 -9.25 16.44
CA LEU A 155 19.89 -8.10 15.60
C LEU A 155 20.99 -7.05 15.79
N GLN A 156 21.61 -6.59 14.71
CA GLN A 156 22.57 -5.50 14.75
C GLN A 156 21.89 -4.16 14.45
N LEU A 157 21.69 -3.33 15.48
CA LEU A 157 21.27 -1.94 15.31
C LEU A 157 22.48 -1.10 14.89
N VAL A 158 22.44 -0.59 13.66
CA VAL A 158 23.46 0.32 13.13
C VAL A 158 23.21 1.72 13.70
N ASP A 159 24.26 2.44 14.08
CA ASP A 159 24.16 3.78 14.64
C ASP A 159 23.91 4.87 13.57
N ARG A 160 22.87 4.66 12.75
CA ARG A 160 22.41 5.58 11.72
C ARG A 160 20.89 5.54 11.62
N GLU A 161 20.31 6.71 11.36
CA GLU A 161 18.88 6.87 11.15
C GLU A 161 18.52 6.65 9.69
N LEU A 162 17.48 5.85 9.44
CA LEU A 162 16.92 5.68 8.12
C LEU A 162 16.30 7.03 7.68
N PRO A 163 16.80 7.68 6.60
CA PRO A 163 16.34 9.00 6.22
C PRO A 163 14.86 8.96 5.88
N ARG A 164 14.16 10.08 6.05
CA ARG A 164 12.74 10.13 5.72
C ARG A 164 12.49 9.82 4.24
N GLN A 165 11.38 9.14 3.94
CA GLN A 165 10.97 8.80 2.58
C GLN A 165 10.80 10.05 1.70
N LYS A 166 11.51 10.07 0.57
CA LYS A 166 11.39 11.09 -0.48
C LYS A 166 10.33 10.73 -1.52
N LEU A 167 10.26 9.46 -1.91
CA LEU A 167 9.25 8.92 -2.81
C LEU A 167 7.84 9.28 -2.33
N VAL A 168 7.05 9.90 -3.19
CA VAL A 168 5.63 10.14 -2.93
C VAL A 168 4.89 8.82 -3.15
N HIS A 169 4.23 8.31 -2.12
CA HIS A 169 3.61 6.99 -2.14
C HIS A 169 2.15 7.10 -1.75
N THR A 170 1.27 6.67 -2.65
CA THR A 170 -0.16 6.57 -2.41
C THR A 170 -0.66 5.13 -2.56
N ARG A 171 -1.61 4.79 -1.70
CA ARG A 171 -2.55 3.68 -1.91
C ARG A 171 -3.95 4.21 -1.67
N TRP A 172 -4.85 4.05 -2.62
CA TRP A 172 -6.14 4.73 -2.55
C TRP A 172 -7.01 4.19 -1.41
N LEU A 173 -7.35 5.10 -0.49
CA LEU A 173 -8.29 4.88 0.60
C LEU A 173 -9.72 5.02 0.08
N HIS A 174 -10.51 3.95 0.19
CA HIS A 174 -11.92 3.94 -0.14
C HIS A 174 -12.75 4.21 1.12
N ALA A 175 -13.14 5.47 1.30
CA ALA A 175 -13.90 5.89 2.48
C ALA A 175 -15.28 5.21 2.57
N ASP A 176 -15.94 5.06 1.43
CA ASP A 176 -17.23 4.38 1.32
C ASP A 176 -17.16 2.88 1.66
N SER A 177 -16.06 2.19 1.33
CA SER A 177 -15.83 0.80 1.77
C SER A 177 -15.94 0.67 3.28
N LEU A 178 -15.36 1.61 4.04
CA LEU A 178 -15.38 1.58 5.50
C LEU A 178 -16.77 1.88 6.04
N ALA A 179 -17.45 2.90 5.51
CA ALA A 179 -18.82 3.22 5.89
C ALA A 179 -19.77 2.03 5.65
N MET A 180 -19.64 1.35 4.51
CA MET A 180 -20.47 0.19 4.18
C MET A 180 -20.16 -1.02 5.04
N HIS A 181 -18.87 -1.36 5.23
CA HIS A 181 -18.48 -2.53 6.03
C HIS A 181 -18.91 -2.38 7.49
N TYR A 182 -18.62 -1.23 8.12
CA TYR A 182 -18.95 -0.96 9.51
C TYR A 182 -20.39 -0.47 9.72
N GLN A 183 -21.17 -0.32 8.64
CA GLN A 183 -22.57 0.11 8.66
C GLN A 183 -22.79 1.44 9.40
N VAL A 184 -21.92 2.42 9.13
CA VAL A 184 -21.98 3.76 9.73
C VAL A 184 -22.24 4.84 8.67
N PRO A 185 -22.93 5.95 9.01
CA PRO A 185 -23.16 7.02 8.04
C PRO A 185 -21.84 7.65 7.58
N VAL A 186 -21.72 7.90 6.28
CA VAL A 186 -20.54 8.53 5.68
C VAL A 186 -20.28 9.89 6.32
N LEU A 187 -19.02 10.09 6.72
CA LEU A 187 -18.49 11.29 7.39
C LEU A 187 -19.17 11.64 8.73
N SER A 188 -19.86 10.68 9.37
CA SER A 188 -20.24 10.78 10.78
C SER A 188 -19.02 10.83 11.69
N ILE A 189 -19.22 11.19 12.96
CA ILE A 189 -18.16 11.16 13.99
C ILE A 189 -17.48 9.79 14.02
N GLU A 190 -18.27 8.73 14.01
CA GLU A 190 -17.76 7.37 14.05
C GLU A 190 -17.01 7.01 12.76
N HIS A 191 -17.55 7.35 11.59
CA HIS A 191 -16.85 7.12 10.33
C HIS A 191 -15.50 7.85 10.26
N ASN A 192 -15.44 9.10 10.73
CA ASN A 192 -14.17 9.85 10.78
C ASN A 192 -13.16 9.23 11.77
N ARG A 193 -13.63 8.66 12.89
CA ARG A 193 -12.77 7.89 13.81
C ARG A 193 -12.16 6.68 13.11
N ILE A 194 -12.96 5.94 12.34
CA ILE A 194 -12.51 4.77 11.58
C ILE A 194 -11.52 5.19 10.49
N LEU A 195 -11.85 6.22 9.69
CA LEU A 195 -10.95 6.78 8.68
C LEU A 195 -9.60 7.15 9.29
N ARG A 196 -9.60 7.81 10.46
CA ARG A 196 -8.38 8.16 11.18
C ARG A 196 -7.50 6.96 11.48
N ASN A 197 -8.08 5.86 11.98
CA ASN A 197 -7.31 4.65 12.28
C ASN A 197 -6.63 4.07 11.03
N TYR A 198 -7.36 4.05 9.91
CA TYR A 198 -6.85 3.55 8.64
C TYR A 198 -5.77 4.46 8.04
N ILE A 199 -5.94 5.78 8.14
CA ILE A 199 -4.95 6.77 7.71
C ILE A 199 -3.70 6.71 8.60
N ALA A 200 -3.85 6.55 9.90
CA ALA A 200 -2.74 6.38 10.84
C ALA A 200 -1.92 5.13 10.51
N LEU A 201 -2.58 4.01 10.21
CA LEU A 201 -1.88 2.81 9.77
C LEU A 201 -1.16 3.04 8.42
N ALA A 202 -1.84 3.67 7.45
CA ALA A 202 -1.25 3.96 6.14
C ALA A 202 0.05 4.78 6.30
N ALA A 203 -0.01 5.84 7.11
CA ALA A 203 1.13 6.69 7.41
C ALA A 203 2.25 5.94 8.15
N LYS A 204 1.91 5.12 9.16
CA LYS A 204 2.87 4.26 9.86
C LYS A 204 3.59 3.32 8.89
N ARG A 205 2.91 2.87 7.83
CA ARG A 205 3.44 1.92 6.83
C ARG A 205 3.93 2.57 5.53
N GLY A 206 4.26 3.86 5.58
CA GLY A 206 5.01 4.55 4.53
C GLY A 206 4.16 5.16 3.41
N VAL A 207 2.83 5.14 3.51
CA VAL A 207 1.95 5.96 2.66
C VAL A 207 2.07 7.41 3.11
N ASN A 208 2.40 8.32 2.20
CA ASN A 208 2.57 9.75 2.54
C ASN A 208 1.67 10.67 1.70
N MET A 209 0.86 10.08 0.82
CA MET A 209 -0.14 10.71 -0.03
C MET A 209 -1.48 9.98 0.12
N ILE A 210 -2.59 10.72 0.14
CA ILE A 210 -3.94 10.15 0.26
C ILE A 210 -4.89 10.72 -0.81
N LEU A 211 -5.64 9.82 -1.44
CA LEU A 211 -6.82 10.15 -2.25
C LEU A 211 -7.84 10.90 -1.41
N THR A 212 -8.05 12.16 -1.78
CA THR A 212 -8.93 13.09 -1.09
C THR A 212 -10.25 13.17 -1.85
N PRO A 213 -11.35 12.63 -1.30
CA PRO A 213 -12.65 12.58 -1.96
C PRO A 213 -13.35 13.95 -1.90
N ILE A 214 -12.80 14.95 -2.61
CA ILE A 214 -13.40 16.28 -2.78
C ILE A 214 -14.83 16.19 -3.35
N HIS A 215 -15.08 15.13 -4.12
CA HIS A 215 -16.36 14.53 -4.49
C HIS A 215 -16.21 13.00 -4.51
N THR A 216 -17.31 12.27 -4.72
CA THR A 216 -17.28 10.79 -4.77
C THR A 216 -16.35 10.34 -5.90
N PRO A 217 -15.23 9.64 -5.60
CA PRO A 217 -14.31 9.20 -6.64
C PRO A 217 -15.01 8.28 -7.67
N PRO A 218 -14.92 8.56 -8.98
CA PRO A 218 -15.58 7.77 -10.01
C PRO A 218 -14.75 6.56 -10.43
N LEU A 219 -14.35 5.74 -9.46
CA LEU A 219 -13.39 4.63 -9.62
C LEU A 219 -14.08 3.27 -9.49
N ASP A 220 -13.77 2.36 -10.43
CA ASP A 220 -14.33 1.01 -10.59
C ASP A 220 -15.83 0.96 -10.28
N THR A 221 -16.60 1.81 -10.96
CA THR A 221 -18.06 1.91 -10.80
C THR A 221 -18.72 1.58 -12.12
N GLN A 222 -19.76 0.73 -12.07
CA GLN A 222 -20.55 0.38 -13.25
C GLN A 222 -21.04 1.64 -13.97
N VAL A 223 -20.98 1.64 -15.30
CA VAL A 223 -21.55 2.73 -16.11
C VAL A 223 -23.03 2.91 -15.78
N GLY A 224 -23.42 4.11 -15.36
CA GLY A 224 -24.77 4.44 -14.89
C GLY A 224 -25.07 4.03 -13.45
N GLY A 225 -24.16 3.33 -12.78
CA GLY A 225 -24.26 2.94 -11.37
C GLY A 225 -23.61 3.96 -10.43
N GLU A 226 -23.84 3.83 -9.13
CA GLU A 226 -23.30 4.74 -8.13
C GLU A 226 -22.82 4.00 -6.89
N ARG A 227 -21.70 4.49 -6.33
CA ARG A 227 -21.24 4.13 -5.00
C ARG A 227 -21.87 5.05 -3.95
N LEU A 228 -21.75 4.65 -2.70
CA LEU A 228 -22.15 5.48 -1.57
C LEU A 228 -21.40 6.82 -1.61
N THR A 229 -22.12 7.92 -1.45
CA THR A 229 -21.55 9.27 -1.60
C THR A 229 -20.51 9.56 -0.53
N ALA A 230 -19.25 9.69 -0.95
CA ALA A 230 -18.14 10.17 -0.13
C ALA A 230 -17.63 11.49 -0.71
N GLN A 231 -18.12 12.62 -0.20
CA GLN A 231 -17.85 13.95 -0.74
C GLN A 231 -17.52 14.93 0.40
N LEU A 232 -16.33 15.54 0.33
CA LEU A 232 -15.81 16.46 1.33
C LEU A 232 -16.16 17.94 1.06
N VAL A 233 -16.63 18.29 -0.12
CA VAL A 233 -17.07 19.65 -0.42
C VAL A 233 -18.58 19.72 -0.49
N ASP A 234 -19.21 20.57 0.32
CA ASP A 234 -20.64 20.84 0.18
C ASP A 234 -20.85 21.86 -0.94
N VAL A 235 -21.74 21.52 -1.89
CA VAL A 235 -22.06 22.33 -3.07
C VAL A 235 -23.46 22.93 -2.92
N PHE A 236 -23.60 24.22 -3.21
CA PHE A 236 -24.88 24.93 -3.22
C PHE A 236 -25.09 25.59 -4.58
N VAL A 237 -26.24 25.31 -5.19
CA VAL A 237 -26.69 25.98 -6.41
C VAL A 237 -27.46 27.24 -6.01
N THR A 238 -27.04 28.39 -6.54
CA THR A 238 -27.58 29.71 -6.23
C THR A 238 -27.99 30.45 -7.51
N PRO A 239 -28.81 31.50 -7.44
CA PRO A 239 -29.13 32.32 -8.61
C PRO A 239 -27.91 32.95 -9.30
N MET A 240 -26.80 33.11 -8.58
CA MET A 240 -25.55 33.69 -9.09
C MET A 240 -24.53 32.65 -9.57
N GLY A 241 -24.88 31.35 -9.57
CA GLY A 241 -23.97 30.25 -9.87
C GLY A 241 -23.78 29.31 -8.68
N TYR A 242 -22.55 28.98 -8.33
CA TYR A 242 -22.25 27.99 -7.29
C TYR A 242 -21.57 28.64 -6.07
N SER A 243 -21.88 28.13 -4.88
CA SER A 243 -21.10 28.38 -3.67
C SER A 243 -20.71 27.07 -2.99
N PHE A 244 -19.61 27.11 -2.23
CA PHE A 244 -18.96 25.92 -1.69
C PHE A 244 -18.65 26.09 -0.21
N LYS A 245 -18.81 25.02 0.57
CA LYS A 245 -18.35 24.97 1.96
C LYS A 245 -17.36 23.83 2.13
N PHE A 246 -16.21 24.15 2.73
CA PHE A 246 -15.04 23.27 2.81
C PHE A 246 -14.78 22.71 4.20
N THR A 247 -15.73 22.80 5.14
CA THR A 247 -15.51 22.36 6.54
C THR A 247 -15.04 20.91 6.61
N LYS A 248 -15.71 19.98 5.92
CA LYS A 248 -15.33 18.55 5.93
C LYS A 248 -13.95 18.33 5.31
N LEU A 249 -13.61 19.04 4.22
CA LEU A 249 -12.29 19.01 3.61
C LEU A 249 -11.19 19.48 4.59
N ARG A 250 -11.41 20.59 5.31
CA ARG A 250 -10.48 21.10 6.33
C ARG A 250 -10.22 20.07 7.41
N ASP A 251 -11.29 19.48 7.95
CA ASP A 251 -11.20 18.49 9.02
C ASP A 251 -10.45 17.23 8.54
N PHE A 252 -10.73 16.79 7.31
CA PHE A 252 -10.03 15.65 6.70
C PHE A 252 -8.54 15.91 6.48
N ILE A 253 -8.17 17.07 5.95
CA ILE A 253 -6.77 17.45 5.73
C ILE A 253 -6.04 17.60 7.06
N ALA A 254 -6.66 18.20 8.07
CA ALA A 254 -6.09 18.33 9.40
C ALA A 254 -5.82 16.96 10.04
N MET A 255 -6.78 16.04 9.95
CA MET A 255 -6.64 14.66 10.39
C MET A 255 -5.47 13.97 9.67
N CYS A 256 -5.42 14.05 8.34
CA CYS A 256 -4.34 13.46 7.55
C CYS A 256 -2.96 14.00 7.95
N ARG A 257 -2.81 15.32 8.10
CA ARG A 257 -1.56 15.96 8.51
C ARG A 257 -1.12 15.52 9.91
N HIS A 258 -2.07 15.41 10.84
CA HIS A 258 -1.80 14.97 12.21
C HIS A 258 -1.23 13.54 12.23
N GLU A 259 -1.77 12.65 11.39
CA GLU A 259 -1.29 11.26 11.28
C GLU A 259 -0.01 11.11 10.43
N GLY A 260 0.51 12.18 9.83
CA GLY A 260 1.79 12.20 9.11
C GLY A 260 1.70 12.18 7.59
N ILE A 261 0.50 12.25 7.01
CA ILE A 261 0.31 12.43 5.56
C ILE A 261 0.73 13.83 5.14
N ARG A 262 1.33 13.94 3.96
CA ARG A 262 1.97 15.19 3.49
C ARG A 262 1.48 15.65 2.14
N TYR A 263 1.09 14.72 1.28
CA TYR A 263 0.60 14.99 -0.07
C TYR A 263 -0.86 14.57 -0.18
N PHE A 264 -1.57 15.17 -1.11
CA PHE A 264 -2.98 14.90 -1.33
C PHE A 264 -3.24 14.80 -2.82
N GLU A 265 -3.87 13.73 -3.28
CA GLU A 265 -4.39 13.64 -4.64
C GLU A 265 -5.88 13.90 -4.63
N MET A 266 -6.34 14.83 -5.45
CA MET A 266 -7.74 15.23 -5.54
C MET A 266 -8.48 14.26 -6.45
N ALA A 267 -9.63 13.75 -6.01
CA ALA A 267 -10.43 12.80 -6.79
C ALA A 267 -10.65 13.23 -8.25
N HIS A 268 -10.58 12.24 -9.15
CA HIS A 268 -10.72 12.39 -10.61
C HIS A 268 -11.89 13.29 -11.00
N LEU A 269 -11.62 14.26 -11.86
CA LEU A 269 -12.60 15.23 -12.32
C LEU A 269 -13.57 14.65 -13.36
N PHE A 270 -13.25 13.52 -13.98
CA PHE A 270 -14.10 12.83 -14.95
C PHE A 270 -14.14 11.33 -14.66
N THR A 271 -15.14 10.63 -15.20
CA THR A 271 -15.28 9.17 -15.02
C THR A 271 -14.06 8.40 -15.53
N GLN A 272 -13.76 7.25 -14.92
CA GLN A 272 -12.69 6.34 -15.33
C GLN A 272 -12.85 5.87 -16.80
N TRP A 273 -11.75 5.42 -17.42
CA TRP A 273 -11.66 4.88 -18.78
C TRP A 273 -12.02 5.90 -19.87
N GLY A 274 -11.32 7.04 -19.85
CA GLY A 274 -11.36 8.02 -20.91
C GLY A 274 -12.21 9.25 -20.62
N GLY A 275 -12.75 9.43 -19.42
CA GLY A 275 -13.34 10.71 -19.00
C GLY A 275 -14.55 11.14 -19.83
N LEU A 276 -15.47 10.23 -20.13
CA LEU A 276 -16.61 10.52 -21.00
C LEU A 276 -17.72 11.32 -20.31
N HIS A 277 -17.86 11.18 -18.99
CA HIS A 277 -18.93 11.81 -18.21
C HIS A 277 -18.40 12.52 -16.96
N ALA A 278 -19.26 13.35 -16.36
CA ALA A 278 -19.02 13.94 -15.06
C ALA A 278 -19.13 12.88 -13.94
N PRO A 279 -18.33 12.98 -12.87
CA PRO A 279 -18.52 12.18 -11.67
C PRO A 279 -19.82 12.57 -10.95
N LYS A 280 -20.25 11.72 -10.01
CA LYS A 280 -21.38 12.05 -9.14
C LYS A 280 -21.04 13.25 -8.25
N ILE A 281 -21.72 14.36 -8.50
CA ILE A 281 -21.66 15.57 -7.65
C ILE A 281 -23.00 15.73 -6.95
N MET A 282 -23.00 15.68 -5.62
CA MET A 282 -24.18 15.96 -4.82
C MET A 282 -24.15 17.40 -4.30
N GLY A 283 -25.32 17.99 -4.05
CA GLY A 283 -25.39 19.31 -3.44
C GLY A 283 -26.82 19.79 -3.23
N ILE A 284 -26.97 21.01 -2.73
CA ILE A 284 -28.28 21.60 -2.46
C ILE A 284 -28.71 22.44 -3.66
N ARG A 285 -29.83 22.07 -4.28
CA ARG A 285 -30.51 22.84 -5.33
C ARG A 285 -31.96 23.03 -4.88
N ASP A 286 -32.45 24.26 -4.90
CA ASP A 286 -33.82 24.62 -4.50
C ASP A 286 -34.22 24.07 -3.12
N GLY A 287 -33.30 24.15 -2.16
CA GLY A 287 -33.50 23.70 -0.78
C GLY A 287 -33.43 22.19 -0.56
N SER A 288 -33.22 21.39 -1.60
CA SER A 288 -33.16 19.92 -1.51
C SER A 288 -31.76 19.39 -1.83
N TYR A 289 -31.29 18.41 -1.05
CA TYR A 289 -30.05 17.69 -1.35
C TYR A 289 -30.31 16.71 -2.50
N THR A 290 -29.66 16.96 -3.63
CA THR A 290 -29.89 16.23 -4.88
C THR A 290 -28.58 16.00 -5.63
N GLN A 291 -28.63 15.14 -6.63
CA GLN A 291 -27.54 14.95 -7.58
C GLN A 291 -27.55 16.08 -8.60
N ILE A 292 -26.46 16.84 -8.64
CA ILE A 292 -26.26 17.97 -9.56
C ILE A 292 -25.74 17.47 -10.90
N PHE A 293 -24.77 16.55 -10.86
CA PHE A 293 -24.12 15.93 -12.04
C PHE A 293 -23.86 14.44 -11.79
N GLY A 294 -23.68 13.68 -12.87
CA GLY A 294 -23.35 12.26 -12.83
C GLY A 294 -23.23 11.67 -14.24
N TRP A 295 -23.44 10.36 -14.37
CA TRP A 295 -23.31 9.62 -15.62
C TRP A 295 -24.14 10.17 -16.79
N GLN A 296 -25.25 10.83 -16.51
CA GLN A 296 -26.11 11.48 -17.50
C GLN A 296 -25.53 12.78 -18.07
N THR A 297 -24.44 13.29 -17.50
CA THR A 297 -23.80 14.55 -17.89
C THR A 297 -22.51 14.25 -18.65
N ASP A 298 -22.44 14.64 -19.91
CA ASP A 298 -21.23 14.51 -20.72
C ASP A 298 -20.07 15.34 -20.14
N ALA A 299 -18.84 14.86 -20.27
CA ALA A 299 -17.67 15.52 -19.70
C ALA A 299 -17.44 16.94 -20.23
N LEU A 300 -17.87 17.24 -21.46
CA LEU A 300 -17.77 18.56 -22.08
C LEU A 300 -19.10 19.34 -22.03
N ASP A 301 -20.06 18.91 -21.21
CA ASP A 301 -21.31 19.63 -21.01
C ASP A 301 -21.03 21.07 -20.51
N PRO A 302 -21.60 22.12 -21.16
CA PRO A 302 -21.32 23.50 -20.79
C PRO A 302 -21.64 23.85 -19.33
N GLU A 303 -22.69 23.26 -18.74
CA GLU A 303 -23.06 23.52 -17.35
C GLU A 303 -22.08 22.83 -16.39
N TYR A 304 -21.56 21.65 -16.75
CA TYR A 304 -20.50 21.01 -15.98
C TYR A 304 -19.19 21.77 -16.05
N LEU A 305 -18.79 22.25 -17.24
CA LEU A 305 -17.59 23.06 -17.38
C LEU A 305 -17.71 24.40 -16.64
N LYS A 306 -18.89 25.00 -16.63
CA LYS A 306 -19.19 26.20 -15.81
C LYS A 306 -19.10 25.90 -14.31
N PHE A 307 -19.56 24.73 -13.87
CA PHE A 307 -19.37 24.28 -12.49
C PHE A 307 -17.89 24.15 -12.14
N LEU A 308 -17.09 23.46 -12.97
CA LEU A 308 -15.64 23.34 -12.77
C LEU A 308 -14.95 24.70 -12.71
N GLY A 309 -15.37 25.63 -13.58
CA GLY A 309 -14.89 27.01 -13.61
C GLY A 309 -15.17 27.82 -12.33
N ALA A 310 -16.20 27.44 -11.55
CA ALA A 310 -16.44 28.00 -10.23
C ALA A 310 -15.75 27.19 -9.11
N TYR A 311 -15.73 25.86 -9.27
CA TYR A 311 -15.33 24.92 -8.23
C TYR A 311 -13.82 24.87 -8.03
N LEU A 312 -13.04 24.71 -9.10
CA LEU A 312 -11.59 24.54 -9.00
C LEU A 312 -10.88 25.80 -8.48
N PRO A 313 -11.24 27.03 -8.89
CA PRO A 313 -10.69 28.24 -8.28
C PRO A 313 -11.04 28.39 -6.79
N ALA A 314 -12.27 28.04 -6.40
CA ALA A 314 -12.67 28.07 -4.98
C ALA A 314 -11.90 27.03 -4.14
N LEU A 315 -11.77 25.81 -4.67
CA LEU A 315 -11.05 24.71 -4.04
C LEU A 315 -9.56 25.04 -3.87
N THR A 316 -8.89 25.50 -4.93
CA THR A 316 -7.46 25.86 -4.87
C THR A 316 -7.19 27.02 -3.93
N LYS A 317 -8.06 28.04 -3.88
CA LYS A 317 -7.98 29.10 -2.88
C LYS A 317 -8.06 28.55 -1.45
N GLU A 318 -8.94 27.58 -1.22
CA GLU A 318 -9.05 26.92 0.08
C GLU A 318 -7.81 26.09 0.42
N LEU A 319 -7.31 25.28 -0.52
CA LEU A 319 -6.08 24.49 -0.33
C LEU A 319 -4.85 25.38 -0.09
N ALA A 320 -4.79 26.56 -0.71
CA ALA A 320 -3.76 27.56 -0.45
C ALA A 320 -3.90 28.16 0.94
N TYR A 321 -5.13 28.46 1.38
CA TYR A 321 -5.41 28.93 2.75
C TYR A 321 -4.99 27.91 3.82
N LEU A 322 -5.08 26.62 3.50
CA LEU A 322 -4.65 25.52 4.37
C LEU A 322 -3.15 25.19 4.28
N ASP A 323 -2.39 25.91 3.45
CA ASP A 323 -0.95 25.70 3.23
C ASP A 323 -0.61 24.27 2.76
N VAL A 324 -1.40 23.76 1.80
CA VAL A 324 -1.20 22.42 1.22
C VAL A 324 -1.26 22.36 -0.31
N LEU A 325 -1.62 23.45 -0.99
CA LEU A 325 -1.80 23.46 -2.45
C LEU A 325 -0.55 23.02 -3.22
N ASP A 326 0.65 23.36 -2.73
CA ASP A 326 1.95 22.96 -3.31
C ASP A 326 2.20 21.44 -3.24
N ARG A 327 1.46 20.74 -2.38
CA ARG A 327 1.52 19.29 -2.16
C ARG A 327 0.29 18.57 -2.71
N CYS A 328 -0.58 19.28 -3.42
CA CYS A 328 -1.74 18.71 -4.07
C CYS A 328 -1.43 18.28 -5.50
N TYR A 329 -1.96 17.11 -5.85
CA TYR A 329 -1.98 16.60 -7.21
C TYR A 329 -3.45 16.47 -7.63
N PHE A 330 -3.74 16.71 -8.89
CA PHE A 330 -5.08 16.66 -9.45
C PHE A 330 -5.14 15.61 -10.54
N HIS A 331 -6.29 14.99 -10.67
CA HIS A 331 -6.55 13.95 -11.65
C HIS A 331 -7.56 14.40 -12.69
N VAL A 332 -7.32 14.07 -13.96
CA VAL A 332 -8.33 14.26 -15.02
C VAL A 332 -9.22 13.03 -15.05
N THR A 333 -8.67 11.87 -15.41
CA THR A 333 -9.39 10.60 -15.50
C THR A 333 -8.40 9.44 -15.38
N ASP A 334 -8.86 8.34 -14.80
CA ASP A 334 -8.06 7.15 -14.56
C ASP A 334 -8.03 6.23 -15.81
N GLU A 335 -6.83 5.77 -16.17
CA GLU A 335 -6.53 4.83 -17.26
C GLU A 335 -7.18 5.15 -18.63
N PRO A 336 -6.93 6.35 -19.23
CA PRO A 336 -7.29 6.59 -20.63
C PRO A 336 -6.46 5.68 -21.55
N GLY A 337 -7.14 4.99 -22.48
CA GLY A 337 -6.48 4.17 -23.49
C GLY A 337 -6.19 4.93 -24.78
N LYS A 338 -5.45 4.29 -25.69
CA LYS A 338 -5.14 4.83 -27.03
C LYS A 338 -6.33 5.45 -27.77
N LYS A 339 -7.51 4.81 -27.70
CA LYS A 339 -8.74 5.30 -28.35
C LYS A 339 -9.25 6.62 -27.75
N ASP A 340 -8.90 6.91 -26.49
CA ASP A 340 -9.41 8.02 -25.71
C ASP A 340 -8.45 9.22 -25.74
N CYS A 341 -7.19 9.07 -26.18
CA CYS A 341 -6.16 10.11 -26.10
C CYS A 341 -6.56 11.46 -26.72
N ALA A 342 -7.30 11.45 -27.83
CA ALA A 342 -7.76 12.70 -28.46
C ALA A 342 -8.79 13.45 -27.58
N HIS A 343 -9.66 12.71 -26.89
CA HIS A 343 -10.62 13.29 -25.95
C HIS A 343 -9.96 13.67 -24.63
N TYR A 344 -9.09 12.80 -24.09
CA TYR A 344 -8.29 13.07 -22.90
C TYR A 344 -7.53 14.40 -23.01
N ARG A 345 -6.82 14.64 -24.12
CA ARG A 345 -6.09 15.91 -24.33
C ARG A 345 -7.01 17.13 -24.36
N LYS A 346 -8.28 17.00 -24.79
CA LYS A 346 -9.25 18.11 -24.69
C LYS A 346 -9.61 18.40 -23.24
N LEU A 347 -9.89 17.37 -22.44
CA LEU A 347 -10.18 17.52 -21.02
C LEU A 347 -8.97 18.10 -20.27
N LEU A 348 -7.77 17.60 -20.56
CA LEU A 348 -6.54 18.08 -19.95
C LEU A 348 -6.32 19.57 -20.17
N ARG A 349 -6.58 20.09 -21.39
CA ARG A 349 -6.49 21.53 -21.67
C ARG A 349 -7.49 22.35 -20.86
N VAL A 350 -8.74 21.89 -20.77
CA VAL A 350 -9.76 22.52 -19.94
C VAL A 350 -9.33 22.56 -18.47
N VAL A 351 -8.85 21.44 -17.94
CA VAL A 351 -8.37 21.37 -16.55
C VAL A 351 -7.15 22.26 -16.35
N ARG A 352 -6.20 22.28 -17.30
CA ARG A 352 -5.00 23.11 -17.23
C ARG A 352 -5.30 24.60 -17.26
N GLU A 353 -6.29 25.04 -18.04
CA GLU A 353 -6.76 26.44 -18.03
C GLU A 353 -7.29 26.85 -16.64
N LEU A 354 -7.98 25.94 -15.95
CA LEU A 354 -8.52 26.18 -14.61
C LEU A 354 -7.48 26.00 -13.49
N LEU A 355 -6.42 25.22 -13.75
CA LEU A 355 -5.37 24.84 -12.80
C LEU A 355 -3.96 25.03 -13.40
N PRO A 356 -3.56 26.25 -13.77
CA PRO A 356 -2.35 26.48 -14.57
C PRO A 356 -1.07 25.95 -13.90
N ASN A 357 -0.96 26.10 -12.57
CA ASN A 357 0.22 25.73 -11.80
C ASN A 357 0.07 24.41 -11.01
N ALA A 358 -1.04 23.69 -11.17
CA ALA A 358 -1.24 22.46 -10.40
C ALA A 358 -0.44 21.30 -10.99
N LYS A 359 -0.03 20.37 -10.13
CA LYS A 359 0.45 19.07 -10.59
C LYS A 359 -0.75 18.26 -11.06
N ILE A 360 -0.73 17.82 -12.31
CA ILE A 360 -1.75 16.92 -12.85
C ILE A 360 -1.09 15.56 -13.04
N ILE A 361 -1.68 14.51 -12.48
CA ILE A 361 -1.15 13.15 -12.48
C ILE A 361 -2.29 12.20 -12.83
N ASP A 362 -2.06 11.18 -13.67
CA ASP A 362 -3.05 10.14 -13.97
C ASP A 362 -2.35 8.82 -14.29
N ALA A 363 -2.99 7.68 -13.95
CA ALA A 363 -2.58 6.37 -14.44
C ALA A 363 -2.68 6.36 -15.97
N MET A 364 -1.54 6.25 -16.66
CA MET A 364 -1.45 6.41 -18.10
C MET A 364 -0.32 5.55 -18.66
N SER A 365 -0.70 4.45 -19.31
CA SER A 365 0.26 3.52 -19.91
C SER A 365 0.42 3.69 -21.43
N ASP A 366 -0.36 4.59 -22.06
CA ASP A 366 -0.25 4.93 -23.48
C ASP A 366 0.42 6.31 -23.67
N PRO A 367 1.68 6.35 -24.17
CA PRO A 367 2.40 7.61 -24.36
C PRO A 367 1.75 8.56 -25.37
N GLU A 368 0.86 8.08 -26.24
CA GLU A 368 0.08 8.95 -27.12
C GLU A 368 -0.82 9.91 -26.33
N CYS A 369 -1.28 9.54 -25.14
CA CYS A 369 -2.11 10.41 -24.31
C CYS A 369 -1.30 11.49 -23.59
N TYR A 370 0.02 11.33 -23.48
CA TYR A 370 0.92 12.23 -22.77
C TYR A 370 1.07 13.59 -23.49
N SER A 371 1.13 14.66 -22.70
CA SER A 371 1.40 16.02 -23.17
C SER A 371 2.28 16.75 -22.15
N GLN A 372 3.55 16.97 -22.51
CA GLN A 372 4.49 17.74 -21.67
C GLN A 372 4.10 19.22 -21.60
N GLU A 373 3.59 19.78 -22.69
CA GLU A 373 3.14 21.18 -22.78
C GLU A 373 2.01 21.47 -21.79
N ASP A 374 1.12 20.50 -21.58
CA ASP A 374 0.02 20.60 -20.63
C ASP A 374 0.41 20.17 -19.21
N GLY A 375 1.70 20.03 -18.90
CA GLY A 375 2.24 19.80 -17.56
C GLY A 375 1.77 18.50 -16.88
N LEU A 376 1.43 17.47 -17.66
CA LEU A 376 0.99 16.18 -17.14
C LEU A 376 2.17 15.37 -16.57
N ILE A 377 1.93 14.67 -15.46
CA ILE A 377 2.83 13.66 -14.90
C ILE A 377 2.20 12.29 -15.20
N PRO A 378 2.71 11.52 -16.18
CA PRO A 378 2.16 10.21 -16.48
C PRO A 378 2.57 9.20 -15.41
N VAL A 379 1.64 8.31 -15.03
CA VAL A 379 1.90 7.16 -14.14
C VAL A 379 1.73 5.87 -14.96
N PRO A 380 2.74 5.42 -15.71
CA PRO A 380 2.69 4.15 -16.43
C PRO A 380 2.76 2.94 -15.51
N ALA A 381 2.12 1.86 -15.93
CA ALA A 381 2.26 0.56 -15.28
C ALA A 381 3.72 0.10 -15.35
N ASN A 382 4.19 -0.63 -14.32
CA ASN A 382 5.61 -0.99 -14.19
C ASN A 382 6.13 -1.90 -15.32
N ASP A 383 5.24 -2.62 -16.02
CA ASP A 383 5.55 -3.42 -17.22
C ASP A 383 5.61 -2.59 -18.52
N SER A 384 5.16 -1.34 -18.46
CA SER A 384 4.97 -0.42 -19.59
C SER A 384 5.91 0.79 -19.52
N LEU A 385 6.79 0.86 -18.51
CA LEU A 385 7.74 1.95 -18.32
C LEU A 385 8.67 2.19 -19.52
N GLU A 386 9.06 1.13 -20.22
CA GLU A 386 9.91 1.19 -21.42
C GLU A 386 9.27 2.02 -22.55
N ARG A 387 7.94 2.14 -22.60
CA ARG A 387 7.23 2.94 -23.60
C ARG A 387 7.43 4.45 -23.42
N PHE A 388 7.90 4.87 -22.25
CA PHE A 388 8.18 6.27 -21.90
C PHE A 388 9.69 6.56 -21.85
N GLU A 389 10.53 5.60 -22.24
CA GLU A 389 11.97 5.79 -22.28
C GLU A 389 12.37 6.89 -23.29
N GLY A 390 13.38 7.69 -22.94
CA GLY A 390 13.81 8.84 -23.74
C GLY A 390 12.95 10.10 -23.59
N MET A 391 11.80 10.03 -22.91
CA MET A 391 10.99 11.22 -22.59
C MET A 391 11.57 12.00 -21.41
N GLU A 392 11.55 13.33 -21.50
CA GLU A 392 11.90 14.22 -20.38
C GLU A 392 10.74 14.30 -19.38
N LEU A 393 10.78 13.44 -18.38
CA LEU A 393 9.80 13.41 -17.29
C LEU A 393 10.40 14.07 -16.03
N PRO A 394 9.90 15.26 -15.61
CA PRO A 394 10.39 15.94 -14.40
C PRO A 394 10.13 15.12 -13.12
N GLU A 395 9.02 14.40 -13.10
CA GLU A 395 8.67 13.42 -12.08
C GLU A 395 8.45 12.07 -12.77
N ARG A 396 8.97 11.01 -12.16
CA ARG A 396 8.87 9.64 -12.65
C ARG A 396 8.01 8.84 -11.71
N TRP A 397 6.83 8.47 -12.19
CA TRP A 397 5.88 7.69 -11.42
C TRP A 397 5.68 6.32 -12.05
N THR A 398 5.29 5.35 -11.25
CA THR A 398 4.80 4.06 -11.75
C THR A 398 3.75 3.49 -10.82
N TYR A 399 2.98 2.52 -11.32
CA TYR A 399 2.01 1.77 -10.53
C TYR A 399 2.02 0.30 -10.95
N TYR A 400 1.32 -0.51 -10.17
CA TYR A 400 0.82 -1.80 -10.61
C TYR A 400 -0.65 -1.96 -10.21
N CYS A 401 -1.35 -2.85 -10.88
CA CYS A 401 -2.74 -3.25 -10.64
C CYS A 401 -2.88 -4.76 -10.97
N LEU A 402 -4.10 -5.25 -11.15
CA LEU A 402 -4.40 -6.61 -11.59
C LEU A 402 -3.64 -7.02 -12.86
N GLY A 403 -3.36 -6.08 -13.77
CA GLY A 403 -2.69 -6.36 -15.05
C GLY A 403 -1.23 -6.79 -14.94
N GLN A 404 -0.53 -6.41 -13.86
CA GLN A 404 0.91 -6.64 -13.69
C GLN A 404 1.16 -7.99 -13.02
N HIS A 405 0.73 -9.06 -13.69
CA HIS A 405 0.75 -10.45 -13.20
C HIS A 405 1.89 -11.31 -13.80
N ARG A 406 2.73 -10.72 -14.67
CA ARG A 406 3.80 -11.41 -15.40
C ARG A 406 5.13 -10.68 -15.28
N GLN A 407 6.16 -11.40 -14.86
CA GLN A 407 7.57 -11.02 -14.76
C GLN A 407 7.90 -9.85 -13.83
N VAL A 408 6.96 -8.94 -13.58
CA VAL A 408 7.14 -7.73 -12.78
C VAL A 408 6.74 -7.92 -11.33
N SER A 409 7.21 -7.01 -10.47
CA SER A 409 6.80 -6.89 -9.07
C SER A 409 5.32 -6.55 -8.96
N ASN A 410 4.64 -7.16 -7.98
CA ASN A 410 3.28 -6.85 -7.55
C ASN A 410 3.04 -7.45 -6.14
N THR A 411 1.86 -7.27 -5.56
CA THR A 411 1.49 -7.65 -4.20
C THR A 411 0.27 -8.58 -4.14
N PHE A 412 0.16 -9.60 -4.99
CA PHE A 412 -0.90 -10.59 -4.82
C PHE A 412 -0.59 -11.57 -3.67
N ILE A 413 -1.60 -12.14 -3.04
CA ILE A 413 -1.44 -13.09 -1.92
C ILE A 413 -0.66 -14.33 -2.35
N ALA A 414 -0.85 -14.81 -3.59
CA ALA A 414 -0.11 -15.97 -4.09
C ALA A 414 1.31 -15.63 -4.59
N MET A 415 1.72 -14.37 -4.66
CA MET A 415 3.08 -14.04 -5.07
C MET A 415 4.09 -14.31 -3.94
N PRO A 416 5.29 -14.85 -4.24
CA PRO A 416 6.38 -14.95 -3.28
C PRO A 416 6.76 -13.56 -2.76
N ALA A 417 7.08 -13.45 -1.47
CA ALA A 417 7.42 -12.16 -0.87
C ALA A 417 8.63 -11.43 -1.50
N PRO A 418 9.68 -12.12 -2.00
CA PRO A 418 10.76 -11.44 -2.72
C PRO A 418 10.27 -10.64 -3.93
N ARG A 419 9.21 -11.12 -4.60
CA ARG A 419 8.58 -10.44 -5.75
C ARG A 419 7.95 -9.11 -5.35
N THR A 420 7.47 -8.97 -4.12
CA THR A 420 6.99 -7.69 -3.59
C THR A 420 8.15 -6.77 -3.21
N ARG A 421 9.12 -7.30 -2.45
CA ARG A 421 10.16 -6.48 -1.81
C ARG A 421 11.16 -5.90 -2.81
N ILE A 422 11.44 -6.62 -3.91
CA ILE A 422 12.36 -6.16 -4.97
C ILE A 422 11.99 -4.79 -5.55
N LEU A 423 10.72 -4.38 -5.45
CA LEU A 423 10.26 -3.07 -5.87
C LEU A 423 11.13 -1.93 -5.32
N GLY A 424 11.58 -2.01 -4.07
CA GLY A 424 12.42 -0.96 -3.47
C GLY A 424 13.71 -0.69 -4.26
N VAL A 425 14.37 -1.77 -4.70
CA VAL A 425 15.56 -1.72 -5.53
C VAL A 425 15.22 -1.20 -6.93
N GLN A 426 14.10 -1.66 -7.50
CA GLN A 426 13.65 -1.22 -8.83
C GLN A 426 13.33 0.28 -8.86
N LEU A 427 12.59 0.80 -7.88
CA LEU A 427 12.29 2.23 -7.77
C LEU A 427 13.56 3.07 -7.64
N TYR A 428 14.56 2.59 -6.87
CA TYR A 428 15.86 3.24 -6.75
C TYR A 428 16.60 3.30 -8.10
N LEU A 429 16.72 2.17 -8.79
CA LEU A 429 17.46 2.06 -10.05
C LEU A 429 16.83 2.94 -11.15
N TYR A 430 15.50 2.96 -11.23
CA TYR A 430 14.75 3.72 -12.22
C TYR A 430 14.50 5.19 -11.83
N ARG A 431 15.01 5.62 -10.66
CA ARG A 431 14.87 6.99 -10.14
C ARG A 431 13.41 7.45 -10.06
N MET A 432 12.54 6.56 -9.58
CA MET A 432 11.13 6.89 -9.39
C MET A 432 10.99 7.94 -8.28
N THR A 433 10.14 8.93 -8.53
CA THR A 433 9.77 9.99 -7.59
C THR A 433 8.41 9.73 -6.94
N GLY A 434 7.58 8.87 -7.54
CA GLY A 434 6.38 8.39 -6.86
C GLY A 434 5.90 7.01 -7.28
N PHE A 435 5.05 6.44 -6.45
CA PHE A 435 4.43 5.13 -6.64
C PHE A 435 2.96 5.17 -6.23
N LEU A 436 2.12 4.59 -7.08
CA LEU A 436 0.67 4.50 -6.88
C LEU A 436 0.22 3.05 -6.84
N GLN A 437 -0.79 2.75 -6.03
CA GLN A 437 -1.61 1.55 -6.19
C GLN A 437 -3.06 1.83 -5.78
N TRP A 438 -4.01 1.25 -6.50
CA TRP A 438 -5.42 1.62 -6.41
C TRP A 438 -6.17 1.00 -5.20
N GLY A 439 -5.61 0.00 -4.53
CA GLY A 439 -6.31 -0.86 -3.58
C GLY A 439 -5.67 -0.88 -2.18
N TYR A 440 -5.97 0.14 -1.35
CA TYR A 440 -5.68 0.05 0.08
C TYR A 440 -6.74 -0.79 0.82
N ASN A 441 -8.02 -0.48 0.58
CA ASN A 441 -9.18 -1.07 1.26
C ASN A 441 -10.44 -1.09 0.37
N TYR A 442 -10.32 -1.46 -0.92
CA TYR A 442 -11.48 -1.63 -1.79
C TYR A 442 -12.22 -2.93 -1.44
N TYR A 443 -13.43 -2.82 -0.88
CA TYR A 443 -14.21 -3.96 -0.38
C TYR A 443 -15.48 -4.21 -1.19
N PHE A 444 -15.37 -4.12 -2.51
CA PHE A 444 -16.47 -4.41 -3.43
C PHE A 444 -16.03 -5.44 -4.48
N SER A 445 -17.02 -6.03 -5.15
CA SER A 445 -16.79 -6.72 -6.42
C SER A 445 -16.47 -5.73 -7.55
N GLN A 446 -16.01 -6.24 -8.69
CA GLN A 446 -15.75 -5.44 -9.90
C GLN A 446 -16.93 -4.51 -10.21
N TYR A 447 -16.64 -3.28 -10.64
CA TYR A 447 -17.62 -2.25 -10.95
C TYR A 447 -18.46 -1.80 -9.75
N SER A 448 -18.01 -2.10 -8.52
CA SER A 448 -18.70 -1.80 -7.27
C SER A 448 -20.13 -2.35 -7.20
N LEU A 449 -20.41 -3.52 -7.81
CA LEU A 449 -21.76 -4.05 -7.92
C LEU A 449 -22.38 -4.44 -6.57
N HIS A 450 -21.57 -4.93 -5.64
CA HIS A 450 -21.97 -5.28 -4.27
C HIS A 450 -20.75 -5.32 -3.35
N PRO A 451 -20.92 -5.04 -2.04
CA PRO A 451 -19.85 -5.19 -1.07
C PRO A 451 -19.44 -6.66 -0.93
N ILE A 452 -18.20 -6.89 -0.55
CA ILE A 452 -17.65 -8.21 -0.21
C ILE A 452 -17.25 -8.29 1.26
N ASP A 453 -17.09 -9.49 1.78
CA ASP A 453 -16.40 -9.73 3.06
C ASP A 453 -14.91 -10.01 2.78
N PRO A 454 -13.98 -9.10 3.14
CA PRO A 454 -12.55 -9.28 2.86
C PRO A 454 -11.92 -10.51 3.55
N TYR A 455 -12.54 -11.05 4.59
CA TYR A 455 -12.05 -12.27 5.26
C TYR A 455 -12.39 -13.56 4.50
N LEU A 456 -13.41 -13.53 3.64
CA LEU A 456 -13.90 -14.70 2.90
C LEU A 456 -13.70 -14.58 1.38
N ASN A 457 -13.65 -13.35 0.87
CA ASN A 457 -13.56 -13.04 -0.55
C ASN A 457 -12.37 -12.10 -0.78
N THR A 458 -11.23 -12.69 -1.11
CA THR A 458 -9.98 -11.96 -1.32
C THR A 458 -9.75 -11.55 -2.78
N ASP A 459 -10.58 -12.03 -3.70
CA ASP A 459 -10.49 -11.85 -5.16
C ASP A 459 -11.57 -10.91 -5.74
N CYS A 460 -12.33 -10.22 -4.88
CA CYS A 460 -13.41 -9.30 -5.25
C CYS A 460 -14.42 -9.95 -6.20
N SER A 461 -14.83 -11.18 -5.90
CA SER A 461 -15.73 -11.98 -6.72
C SER A 461 -15.15 -12.33 -8.11
N GLY A 462 -13.84 -12.54 -8.19
CA GLY A 462 -13.13 -12.89 -9.41
C GLY A 462 -12.73 -11.70 -10.28
N PHE A 463 -12.75 -10.47 -9.73
CA PHE A 463 -12.29 -9.27 -10.43
C PHE A 463 -10.81 -9.37 -10.81
N GLY A 464 -9.98 -9.78 -9.85
CA GLY A 464 -8.54 -9.92 -10.04
C GLY A 464 -7.94 -10.91 -9.05
N PRO A 465 -6.66 -11.26 -9.21
CA PRO A 465 -5.96 -12.14 -8.29
C PRO A 465 -6.06 -11.64 -6.86
N ALA A 466 -6.16 -12.58 -5.93
CA ALA A 466 -6.40 -12.28 -4.53
C ALA A 466 -5.35 -11.31 -3.95
N GLY A 467 -5.83 -10.26 -3.28
CA GLY A 467 -4.99 -9.22 -2.67
C GLY A 467 -4.65 -8.02 -3.55
N ASP A 468 -5.17 -7.91 -4.79
CA ASP A 468 -5.02 -6.70 -5.59
C ASP A 468 -5.79 -5.51 -4.98
N ALA A 469 -7.07 -5.71 -4.67
CA ALA A 469 -8.00 -4.67 -4.26
C ALA A 469 -7.80 -4.11 -2.83
N PHE A 470 -7.16 -4.85 -1.94
CA PHE A 470 -6.92 -4.38 -0.57
C PHE A 470 -5.66 -4.98 0.06
N GLN A 471 -4.99 -4.19 0.88
CA GLN A 471 -3.83 -4.59 1.69
C GLN A 471 -4.14 -4.63 3.19
N VAL A 472 -5.31 -4.13 3.59
CA VAL A 472 -5.75 -4.02 4.99
C VAL A 472 -7.09 -4.71 5.13
N TYR A 473 -7.28 -5.42 6.23
CA TYR A 473 -8.54 -6.10 6.58
C TYR A 473 -9.35 -5.26 7.58
N PRO A 474 -10.69 -5.35 7.54
CA PRO A 474 -11.55 -4.55 8.40
C PRO A 474 -11.78 -5.15 9.78
N GLY A 475 -10.77 -4.99 10.65
CA GLY A 475 -10.82 -5.45 12.03
C GLY A 475 -11.93 -4.84 12.87
N GLU A 476 -12.23 -5.51 13.97
CA GLU A 476 -13.30 -5.14 14.91
C GLU A 476 -13.14 -3.71 15.45
N GLY A 477 -14.27 -3.05 15.72
CA GLY A 477 -14.28 -1.74 16.34
C GLY A 477 -13.63 -0.64 15.48
N GLY A 478 -13.60 -0.83 14.15
CA GLY A 478 -13.02 0.15 13.24
C GLY A 478 -11.49 0.18 13.22
N GLN A 479 -10.84 -0.89 13.69
CA GLN A 479 -9.39 -1.00 13.68
C GLN A 479 -8.92 -1.72 12.40
N PRO A 480 -7.95 -1.17 11.66
CA PRO A 480 -7.39 -1.88 10.53
C PRO A 480 -6.50 -3.06 10.98
N GLU A 481 -6.63 -4.21 10.33
CA GLU A 481 -5.71 -5.34 10.49
C GLU A 481 -4.73 -5.40 9.30
N GLU A 482 -3.45 -5.57 9.60
CA GLU A 482 -2.39 -5.53 8.60
C GLU A 482 -2.33 -6.84 7.80
N SER A 483 -1.74 -6.80 6.61
CA SER A 483 -1.37 -7.99 5.85
C SER A 483 0.14 -8.17 5.81
N LEU A 484 0.60 -9.39 5.54
CA LEU A 484 1.99 -9.66 5.18
C LEU A 484 2.42 -8.75 4.03
N ARG A 485 1.57 -8.57 3.01
CA ARG A 485 1.86 -7.77 1.82
C ARG A 485 2.08 -6.29 2.14
N LEU A 486 1.30 -5.71 3.05
CA LEU A 486 1.51 -4.34 3.51
C LEU A 486 2.88 -4.18 4.18
N MET A 487 3.28 -5.15 5.01
CA MET A 487 4.59 -5.16 5.66
C MET A 487 5.74 -5.35 4.68
N LEU A 488 5.58 -6.24 3.70
CA LEU A 488 6.56 -6.46 2.63
C LEU A 488 6.77 -5.22 1.77
N PHE A 489 5.71 -4.46 1.54
CA PHE A 489 5.81 -3.18 0.85
C PHE A 489 6.52 -2.13 1.70
N LEU A 490 6.26 -2.07 3.02
CA LEU A 490 7.05 -1.25 3.93
C LEU A 490 8.55 -1.59 3.84
N HIS A 491 8.89 -2.88 3.82
CA HIS A 491 10.29 -3.31 3.66
C HIS A 491 10.89 -2.83 2.33
N ALA A 492 10.14 -2.89 1.23
CA ALA A 492 10.56 -2.33 -0.05
C ALA A 492 10.88 -0.82 0.05
N MET A 493 10.02 -0.04 0.72
CA MET A 493 10.23 1.39 0.92
C MET A 493 11.44 1.67 1.84
N GLN A 494 11.69 0.82 2.84
CA GLN A 494 12.86 0.94 3.71
C GLN A 494 14.16 0.61 2.96
N ASP A 495 14.13 -0.41 2.09
CA ASP A 495 15.27 -0.75 1.22
C ASP A 495 15.62 0.45 0.31
N LEU A 496 14.62 1.06 -0.33
CA LEU A 496 14.79 2.28 -1.14
C LEU A 496 15.46 3.40 -0.33
N ARG A 497 14.93 3.72 0.86
CA ARG A 497 15.45 4.78 1.73
C ARG A 497 16.88 4.52 2.19
N ALA A 498 17.25 3.26 2.40
CA ALA A 498 18.61 2.91 2.78
C ALA A 498 19.59 2.98 1.60
N LEU A 499 19.16 2.63 0.39
CA LEU A 499 19.94 2.87 -0.82
C LEU A 499 20.15 4.37 -1.06
N GLU A 500 19.12 5.19 -0.85
CA GLU A 500 19.23 6.65 -0.90
C GLU A 500 20.14 7.23 0.20
N LEU A 501 20.16 6.63 1.39
CA LEU A 501 21.10 6.99 2.45
C LEU A 501 22.53 6.67 2.03
N LEU A 502 22.76 5.46 1.49
CA LEU A 502 24.07 5.07 1.05
C LEU A 502 24.55 5.97 -0.11
N GLU A 503 23.69 6.31 -1.06
CA GLU A 503 24.00 7.26 -2.14
C GLU A 503 24.42 8.63 -1.59
N GLN A 504 23.81 9.12 -0.51
CA GLN A 504 24.20 10.38 0.15
C GLN A 504 25.56 10.30 0.84
N LEU A 505 25.94 9.12 1.33
CA LEU A 505 27.22 8.90 2.02
C LEU A 505 28.36 8.55 1.05
N SER A 506 28.04 8.15 -0.19
CA SER A 506 29.02 7.81 -1.22
C SER A 506 28.65 8.40 -2.58
N SER A 507 28.21 7.57 -3.52
CA SER A 507 27.83 7.93 -4.88
C SER A 507 26.82 6.92 -5.43
N ARG A 508 26.06 7.33 -6.44
CA ARG A 508 25.11 6.43 -7.10
C ARG A 508 25.81 5.28 -7.79
N GLU A 509 26.96 5.55 -8.41
CA GLU A 509 27.78 4.55 -9.11
C GLU A 509 28.18 3.42 -8.16
N GLU A 510 28.58 3.77 -6.93
CA GLU A 510 28.93 2.78 -5.90
C GLU A 510 27.72 1.96 -5.45
N VAL A 511 26.56 2.59 -5.20
CA VAL A 511 25.34 1.88 -4.80
C VAL A 511 24.86 0.93 -5.90
N VAL A 512 24.87 1.38 -7.15
CA VAL A 512 24.50 0.54 -8.31
C VAL A 512 25.47 -0.63 -8.46
N ALA A 513 26.78 -0.41 -8.32
CA ALA A 513 27.76 -1.50 -8.34
C ALA A 513 27.55 -2.50 -7.20
N LEU A 514 27.19 -2.03 -6.00
CA LEU A 514 26.86 -2.89 -4.85
C LEU A 514 25.60 -3.73 -5.11
N ILE A 515 24.55 -3.15 -5.71
CA ILE A 515 23.34 -3.87 -6.11
C ILE A 515 23.68 -4.95 -7.16
N GLN A 516 24.51 -4.62 -8.15
CA GLN A 516 24.83 -5.51 -9.27
C GLN A 516 25.83 -6.61 -8.91
N GLN A 517 26.55 -6.48 -7.80
CA GLN A 517 27.55 -7.48 -7.39
C GLN A 517 26.92 -8.87 -7.23
N GLY A 518 27.45 -9.82 -8.00
CA GLY A 518 27.02 -11.23 -8.01
C GLY A 518 25.88 -11.54 -8.98
N LEU A 519 25.46 -10.58 -9.82
CA LEU A 519 24.43 -10.77 -10.83
C LEU A 519 25.03 -10.93 -12.23
N ASP A 520 24.55 -11.93 -12.97
CA ASP A 520 24.93 -12.15 -14.37
C ASP A 520 24.32 -11.09 -15.30
N ARG A 521 23.22 -10.46 -14.87
CA ARG A 521 22.47 -9.46 -15.64
C ARG A 521 22.04 -8.29 -14.75
N PRO A 522 21.96 -7.07 -15.30
CA PRO A 522 21.40 -5.93 -14.58
C PRO A 522 19.94 -6.16 -14.18
N ILE A 523 19.56 -5.64 -13.02
CA ILE A 523 18.16 -5.65 -12.57
C ILE A 523 17.33 -4.72 -13.45
N THR A 524 16.20 -5.22 -13.92
CA THR A 524 15.15 -4.45 -14.61
C THR A 524 13.82 -4.62 -13.89
N MET A 525 12.75 -4.02 -14.42
CA MET A 525 11.39 -4.28 -13.92
C MET A 525 10.96 -5.74 -14.12
N LYS A 526 11.50 -6.44 -15.13
CA LYS A 526 11.08 -7.79 -15.58
C LYS A 526 12.10 -8.89 -15.28
N ASP A 527 13.37 -8.54 -15.07
CA ASP A 527 14.48 -9.47 -14.80
C ASP A 527 15.17 -9.06 -13.50
N TYR A 528 15.07 -9.91 -12.48
CA TYR A 528 15.60 -9.66 -11.14
C TYR A 528 15.74 -10.97 -10.35
N PRO A 529 16.58 -10.99 -9.29
CA PRO A 529 16.73 -12.14 -8.41
C PRO A 529 15.43 -12.49 -7.68
N ARG A 530 15.04 -13.76 -7.72
CA ARG A 530 13.78 -14.24 -7.12
C ARG A 530 13.95 -14.83 -5.72
N GLU A 531 15.19 -15.07 -5.29
CA GLU A 531 15.52 -15.70 -4.01
C GLU A 531 15.53 -14.71 -2.85
N GLU A 532 14.94 -15.07 -1.71
CA GLU A 532 14.91 -14.22 -0.51
C GLU A 532 16.31 -13.88 0.02
N ALA A 533 17.24 -14.83 -0.07
CA ALA A 533 18.61 -14.67 0.41
C ALA A 533 19.33 -13.50 -0.30
N TRP A 534 19.06 -13.28 -1.59
CA TRP A 534 19.68 -12.17 -2.32
C TRP A 534 19.28 -10.81 -1.74
N LEU A 535 17.98 -10.61 -1.45
CA LEU A 535 17.48 -9.36 -0.87
C LEU A 535 18.02 -9.13 0.55
N LEU A 536 18.02 -10.18 1.38
CA LEU A 536 18.52 -10.10 2.75
C LEU A 536 20.02 -9.77 2.79
N CYS A 537 20.80 -10.43 1.95
CA CYS A 537 22.24 -10.18 1.86
C CYS A 537 22.56 -8.87 1.13
N LEU A 538 21.72 -8.37 0.21
CA LEU A 538 21.83 -6.98 -0.27
C LEU A 538 21.62 -5.99 0.88
N ARG A 539 20.54 -6.13 1.67
CA ARG A 539 20.27 -5.25 2.81
C ARG A 539 21.43 -5.25 3.80
N GLN A 540 21.99 -6.42 4.12
CA GLN A 540 23.18 -6.55 4.96
C GLN A 540 24.37 -5.76 4.40
N ARG A 541 24.72 -5.96 3.12
CA ARG A 541 25.84 -5.23 2.48
C ARG A 541 25.63 -3.72 2.54
N VAL A 542 24.41 -3.24 2.29
CA VAL A 542 24.05 -1.82 2.39
C VAL A 542 24.26 -1.31 3.82
N ASN A 543 23.75 -2.01 4.83
CA ASN A 543 23.90 -1.61 6.24
C ASN A 543 25.37 -1.63 6.70
N GLN A 544 26.13 -2.65 6.29
CA GLN A 544 27.58 -2.72 6.57
C GLN A 544 28.31 -1.54 5.95
N ARG A 545 28.01 -1.21 4.69
CA ARG A 545 28.65 -0.09 4.00
C ARG A 545 28.28 1.26 4.61
N ILE A 546 27.01 1.45 4.99
CA ILE A 546 26.56 2.63 5.74
C ILE A 546 27.34 2.75 7.05
N SER A 547 27.48 1.66 7.82
CA SER A 547 28.23 1.64 9.08
C SER A 547 29.72 2.03 8.89
N GLN A 548 30.35 1.55 7.82
CA GLN A 548 31.75 1.87 7.50
C GLN A 548 31.97 3.34 7.11
N LEU A 549 31.07 3.91 6.32
CA LEU A 549 31.14 5.32 5.90
C LEU A 549 30.70 6.28 7.01
N ALA A 550 30.03 5.74 8.01
CA ALA A 550 29.57 6.46 9.19
C ALA A 550 30.62 6.59 10.30
N SER A 551 31.68 5.78 10.23
CA SER A 551 32.83 5.77 11.14
C SER A 551 33.85 6.80 10.70
#